data_AF-A0A0C9YBI2-F1
#
_entry.id   AF-A0A0C9YBI2-F1
#
_cell.length_a   1.000
_cell.length_b   1.000
_cell.length_c   1.000
_cell.angle_alpha   90.00
_cell.angle_beta   90.00
_cell.angle_gamma   90.00
#
_symmetry.space_group_name_H-M   'P 1'
#
loop_
_entity.id
_entity.type
_entity.pdbx_description
1 polymer ?
#
loop_
_entity_poly.entity_id
_entity_poly.type
_entity_poly.pdbx_seq_one_letter_code
_entity_poly.pdbx_strand_id
1 'polypeptide(L)'
;MSTTDIAHLEKQRKELAASFNDIATVMKRSSELAASFAQSLLGSDAFEVLQHLQQGADPAPTKGKRKAAVTEDEPLDGTKKRKRIIKPKDPNAPKRPASSYILFQNDVRKDLKEMHPELNNADLLTLISDQWKNMSSEEKDKYNQENKVLTQQYSEEKKAYDSRTPEEIQAAKTAAEIALAVRTFTFLSSSSV
;
A
#
# COMPACT_ATOMS: atom_id res chain seq x y z
N MET A 1 -40.61 -35.22 15.23
CA MET A 1 -40.64 -33.75 15.06
C MET A 1 -41.96 -33.42 14.39
N SER A 2 -42.82 -32.66 15.07
CA SER A 2 -44.17 -32.36 14.56
C SER A 2 -44.11 -31.39 13.39
N THR A 3 -44.95 -31.60 12.39
CA THR A 3 -45.08 -30.75 11.19
C THR A 3 -45.36 -29.27 11.52
N THR A 4 -45.98 -29.02 12.67
CA THR A 4 -46.25 -27.67 13.21
C THR A 4 -44.98 -26.88 13.53
N ASP A 5 -43.91 -27.54 14.01
CA ASP A 5 -42.65 -26.86 14.34
C ASP A 5 -41.91 -26.39 13.08
N ILE A 6 -42.02 -27.15 11.99
CA ILE A 6 -41.39 -26.83 10.71
C ILE A 6 -42.04 -25.58 10.09
N ALA A 7 -43.38 -25.50 10.10
CA ALA A 7 -44.10 -24.33 9.60
C ALA A 7 -43.81 -23.07 10.43
N HIS A 8 -43.64 -23.22 11.76
CA HIS A 8 -43.27 -22.13 12.64
C HIS A 8 -41.85 -21.60 12.34
N LEU A 9 -40.88 -22.48 12.16
CA LEU A 9 -39.51 -22.13 11.79
C LEU A 9 -39.42 -21.46 10.42
N GLU A 10 -40.21 -21.93 9.44
CA GLU A 10 -40.28 -21.27 8.13
C GLU A 10 -40.88 -19.87 8.20
N LYS A 11 -41.88 -19.66 9.07
CA LYS A 11 -42.44 -18.33 9.34
C LYS A 11 -41.39 -17.41 9.94
N GLN A 12 -40.67 -17.85 10.98
CA GLN A 12 -39.58 -17.07 11.59
C GLN A 12 -38.46 -16.75 10.58
N ARG A 13 -38.12 -17.69 9.70
CA ARG A 13 -37.13 -17.47 8.63
C ARG A 13 -37.60 -16.39 7.65
N LYS A 14 -38.89 -16.39 7.25
CA LYS A 14 -39.45 -15.38 6.35
C LYS A 14 -39.52 -14.01 7.02
N GLU A 15 -39.91 -13.95 8.28
CA GLU A 15 -39.93 -12.71 9.08
C GLU A 15 -38.53 -12.11 9.23
N LEU A 16 -37.52 -12.94 9.49
CA LEU A 16 -36.12 -12.50 9.56
C LEU A 16 -35.61 -12.00 8.20
N ALA A 17 -35.98 -12.66 7.10
CA ALA A 17 -35.63 -12.18 5.77
C ALA A 17 -36.29 -10.83 5.44
N ALA A 18 -37.54 -10.62 5.87
CA ALA A 18 -38.24 -9.35 5.70
C ALA A 18 -37.57 -8.23 6.50
N SER A 19 -37.18 -8.47 7.76
CA SER A 19 -36.52 -7.44 8.59
C SER A 19 -35.17 -7.00 8.01
N PHE A 20 -34.42 -7.90 7.38
CA PHE A 20 -33.19 -7.52 6.67
C PHE A 20 -33.45 -6.63 5.46
N ASN A 21 -34.53 -6.89 4.70
CA ASN A 21 -34.93 -6.01 3.61
C ASN A 21 -35.39 -4.63 4.13
N ASP A 22 -36.08 -4.59 5.27
CA ASP A 22 -36.46 -3.33 5.92
C ASP A 22 -35.22 -2.53 6.37
N ILE A 23 -34.22 -3.18 6.94
CA ILE A 23 -32.95 -2.52 7.30
C ILE A 23 -32.25 -1.99 6.05
N ALA A 24 -32.20 -2.76 4.96
CA ALA A 24 -31.61 -2.34 3.70
C ALA A 24 -32.33 -1.12 3.11
N THR A 25 -33.67 -1.07 3.18
CA THR A 25 -34.44 0.09 2.73
C THR A 25 -34.21 1.31 3.61
N VAL A 26 -34.13 1.16 4.94
CA VAL A 26 -33.80 2.27 5.86
C VAL A 26 -32.39 2.81 5.58
N MET A 27 -31.40 1.94 5.38
CA MET A 27 -30.04 2.35 5.03
C MET A 27 -29.97 3.08 3.69
N LYS A 28 -30.76 2.65 2.70
CA LYS A 28 -30.84 3.33 1.41
C LYS A 28 -31.49 4.71 1.54
N ARG A 29 -32.55 4.81 2.34
CA ARG A 29 -33.25 6.08 2.57
C ARG A 29 -32.38 7.07 3.34
N SER A 30 -31.59 6.61 4.31
CA SER A 30 -30.68 7.47 5.06
C SER A 30 -29.52 7.97 4.20
N SER A 31 -29.01 7.17 3.25
CA SER A 31 -27.99 7.64 2.31
C SER A 31 -28.54 8.67 1.33
N GLU A 32 -29.77 8.50 0.84
CA GLU A 32 -30.46 9.49 0.00
C GLU A 32 -30.68 10.82 0.74
N LEU A 33 -31.05 10.75 2.03
CA LEU A 33 -31.26 11.93 2.87
C LEU A 33 -29.93 12.65 3.19
N ALA A 34 -28.84 11.89 3.37
CA ALA A 34 -27.50 12.46 3.49
C ALA A 34 -27.05 13.12 2.18
N ALA A 35 -27.37 12.53 1.03
CA ALA A 35 -27.06 13.10 -0.29
C ALA A 35 -27.85 14.40 -0.55
N SER A 36 -29.14 14.44 -0.23
CA SER A 36 -29.95 15.65 -0.37
C SER A 36 -29.49 16.76 0.58
N PHE A 37 -29.08 16.42 1.80
CA PHE A 37 -28.49 17.37 2.75
C PHE A 37 -27.18 17.95 2.22
N ALA A 38 -26.30 17.13 1.64
CA ALA A 38 -25.08 17.60 1.00
C ALA A 38 -25.36 18.54 -0.19
N GLN A 39 -26.35 18.20 -1.03
CA GLN A 39 -26.78 19.06 -2.13
C GLN A 39 -27.34 20.41 -1.64
N SER A 40 -28.05 20.40 -0.51
CA SER A 40 -28.58 21.61 0.12
C SER A 40 -27.48 22.52 0.67
N LEU A 41 -26.41 21.96 1.23
CA LEU A 41 -25.28 22.73 1.78
C LEU A 41 -24.34 23.32 0.71
N LEU A 42 -24.21 22.67 -0.44
CA LEU A 42 -23.15 22.97 -1.41
C LEU A 42 -23.65 23.55 -2.74
N GLY A 43 -24.98 23.63 -2.96
CA GLY A 43 -25.54 24.05 -4.23
C GLY A 43 -25.33 23.02 -5.35
N SER A 44 -26.11 23.12 -6.43
CA SER A 44 -26.22 22.14 -7.51
C SER A 44 -24.91 21.76 -8.22
N ASP A 45 -23.84 22.54 -8.03
CA ASP A 45 -22.64 22.44 -8.87
C ASP A 45 -21.48 21.67 -8.20
N ALA A 46 -21.60 21.31 -6.91
CA ALA A 46 -20.56 20.57 -6.21
C ALA A 46 -20.72 19.03 -6.30
N PHE A 47 -21.93 18.53 -6.56
CA PHE A 47 -22.21 17.09 -6.61
C PHE A 47 -21.72 16.45 -7.93
N GLU A 48 -21.74 17.19 -9.03
CA GLU A 48 -21.28 16.70 -10.34
C GLU A 48 -19.76 16.46 -10.36
N VAL A 49 -18.99 17.33 -9.69
CA VAL A 49 -17.54 17.17 -9.50
C VAL A 49 -17.22 15.98 -8.58
N LEU A 50 -18.04 15.75 -7.55
CA LEU A 50 -17.86 14.62 -6.63
C LEU A 50 -18.25 13.27 -7.26
N GLN A 51 -19.25 13.26 -8.16
CA GLN A 51 -19.72 12.05 -8.83
C GLN A 51 -18.74 11.55 -9.90
N HIS A 52 -18.02 12.45 -10.59
CA HIS A 52 -16.94 12.09 -11.50
C HIS A 52 -15.71 11.47 -10.79
N LEU A 53 -15.56 11.69 -9.48
CA LEU A 53 -14.53 11.06 -8.65
C LEU A 53 -14.95 9.69 -8.07
N GLN A 54 -16.24 9.33 -8.14
CA GLN A 54 -16.78 8.10 -7.54
C GLN A 54 -16.77 6.89 -8.50
N GLN A 55 -16.49 7.07 -9.81
CA GLN A 55 -16.38 5.94 -10.77
C GLN A 55 -15.02 5.20 -10.72
N GLY A 56 -14.20 5.43 -9.70
CA GLY A 56 -12.88 4.80 -9.55
C GLY A 56 -12.55 4.29 -8.15
N ALA A 57 -13.56 3.93 -7.33
CA ALA A 57 -13.33 3.37 -6.01
C ALA A 57 -13.72 1.88 -5.97
N ASP A 58 -12.79 1.02 -6.37
CA ASP A 58 -12.78 -0.38 -5.98
C ASP A 58 -12.94 -0.50 -4.45
N PRO A 59 -13.67 -1.52 -3.94
CA PRO A 59 -13.85 -1.70 -2.51
C PRO A 59 -12.50 -1.94 -1.82
N ALA A 60 -12.11 -1.01 -0.95
CA ALA A 60 -10.94 -1.13 -0.10
C ALA A 60 -11.01 -2.45 0.72
N PRO A 61 -9.88 -3.17 0.88
CA PRO A 61 -9.84 -4.43 1.61
C PRO A 61 -10.15 -4.17 3.09
N THR A 62 -11.20 -4.83 3.57
CA THR A 62 -11.54 -4.88 4.98
C THR A 62 -10.35 -5.45 5.76
N LYS A 63 -9.76 -4.63 6.63
CA LYS A 63 -8.78 -5.08 7.62
C LYS A 63 -9.49 -6.06 8.56
N GLY A 64 -9.35 -7.36 8.27
CA GLY A 64 -9.72 -8.44 9.16
C GLY A 64 -8.93 -8.35 10.46
N LYS A 65 -9.54 -7.76 11.48
CA LYS A 65 -9.04 -7.76 12.84
C LYS A 65 -9.42 -9.10 13.48
N ARG A 66 -8.64 -10.15 13.21
CA ARG A 66 -8.71 -11.39 13.99
C ARG A 66 -8.03 -11.11 15.33
N LYS A 67 -8.81 -10.94 16.39
CA LYS A 67 -8.38 -11.25 17.75
C LYS A 67 -9.34 -12.32 18.28
N ALA A 68 -8.96 -13.57 18.05
CA ALA A 68 -9.46 -14.70 18.82
C ALA A 68 -8.54 -14.88 20.04
N ALA A 69 -9.16 -15.36 21.10
CA ALA A 69 -8.65 -15.46 22.46
C ALA A 69 -7.34 -16.27 22.60
N VAL A 70 -6.61 -15.93 23.65
CA VAL A 70 -5.42 -16.61 24.17
C VAL A 70 -5.86 -17.91 24.86
N THR A 71 -5.24 -19.02 24.47
CA THR A 71 -5.00 -20.20 25.31
C THR A 71 -3.62 -20.73 24.98
N GLU A 72 -2.89 -21.10 26.02
CA GLU A 72 -1.44 -21.30 26.09
C GLU A 72 -0.93 -22.59 25.40
N ASP A 73 0.39 -22.59 25.20
CA ASP A 73 1.34 -23.70 25.06
C ASP A 73 1.33 -24.58 23.81
N GLU A 74 2.09 -24.15 22.78
CA GLU A 74 2.89 -25.00 21.87
C GLU A 74 4.02 -24.14 21.25
N PRO A 75 5.27 -24.64 21.09
CA PRO A 75 6.40 -23.83 20.63
C PRO A 75 6.32 -23.58 19.11
N LEU A 76 6.23 -22.31 18.72
CA LEU A 76 6.23 -21.88 17.32
C LEU A 76 7.65 -21.96 16.71
N ASP A 77 8.04 -23.14 16.26
CA ASP A 77 9.13 -23.32 15.31
C ASP A 77 8.66 -23.00 13.87
N GLY A 78 9.50 -22.26 13.12
CA GLY A 78 9.36 -22.15 11.67
C GLY A 78 9.04 -20.77 11.08
N THR A 79 9.88 -19.75 11.31
CA THR A 79 9.89 -18.56 10.43
C THR A 79 10.57 -18.87 9.08
N LYS A 80 9.94 -19.70 8.25
CA LYS A 80 10.34 -19.85 6.84
C LYS A 80 10.02 -18.55 6.11
N LYS A 81 11.01 -17.65 6.00
CA LYS A 81 10.98 -16.48 5.11
C LYS A 81 10.62 -16.95 3.72
N ARG A 82 9.40 -16.62 3.25
CA ARG A 82 8.98 -16.86 1.87
C ARG A 82 10.00 -16.18 0.96
N LYS A 83 10.85 -16.96 0.27
CA LYS A 83 11.75 -16.44 -0.78
C LYS A 83 10.85 -15.81 -1.85
N ARG A 84 10.80 -14.48 -1.89
CA ARG A 84 10.12 -13.77 -2.97
C ARG A 84 10.86 -14.12 -4.25
N ILE A 85 10.16 -14.73 -5.20
CA ILE A 85 10.66 -14.90 -6.56
C ILE A 85 10.80 -13.49 -7.13
N ILE A 86 12.04 -13.01 -7.22
CA ILE A 86 12.37 -11.71 -7.79
C ILE A 86 12.21 -11.87 -9.30
N LYS A 87 11.07 -11.47 -9.84
CA LYS A 87 10.93 -11.31 -11.29
C LYS A 87 11.94 -10.26 -11.74
N PRO A 88 12.67 -10.48 -12.87
CA PRO A 88 13.61 -9.49 -13.38
C PRO A 88 12.85 -8.19 -13.60
N LYS A 89 13.27 -7.15 -12.87
CA LYS A 89 12.70 -5.81 -13.02
C LYS A 89 13.37 -5.18 -14.22
N ASP A 90 12.57 -4.68 -15.16
CA ASP A 90 13.10 -4.00 -16.35
C ASP A 90 14.12 -2.92 -15.93
N PRO A 91 15.35 -2.94 -16.48
CA PRO A 91 16.39 -1.96 -16.14
C PRO A 91 15.97 -0.52 -16.44
N ASN A 92 15.09 -0.34 -17.43
CA ASN A 92 14.60 0.95 -17.89
C ASN A 92 13.30 1.39 -17.20
N ALA A 93 12.80 0.65 -16.21
CA ALA A 93 11.63 1.05 -15.44
C ALA A 93 12.00 2.17 -14.45
N PRO A 94 11.24 3.28 -14.42
CA PRO A 94 11.44 4.33 -13.43
C PRO A 94 11.48 3.74 -12.01
N LYS A 95 12.46 4.17 -11.21
CA LYS A 95 12.62 3.70 -9.84
C LYS A 95 11.71 4.52 -8.92
N ARG A 96 11.06 3.85 -7.97
CA ARG A 96 10.24 4.54 -6.97
C ARG A 96 11.06 5.59 -6.23
N PRO A 97 10.55 6.82 -6.05
CA PRO A 97 11.25 7.88 -5.35
C PRO A 97 11.41 7.51 -3.87
N ALA A 98 12.45 8.07 -3.24
CA ALA A 98 12.66 7.93 -1.80
C ALA A 98 11.60 8.75 -1.03
N SER A 99 11.10 8.21 0.09
CA SER A 99 10.23 8.98 1.00
C SER A 99 11.02 10.08 1.71
N SER A 100 10.33 11.08 2.26
CA SER A 100 10.97 12.19 3.00
C SER A 100 11.93 11.73 4.09
N TYR A 101 11.54 10.73 4.89
CA TYR A 101 12.43 10.12 5.87
C TYR A 101 13.68 9.47 5.24
N ILE A 102 13.54 8.80 4.10
CA ILE A 102 14.68 8.14 3.43
C ILE A 102 15.63 9.17 2.82
N LEU A 103 15.12 10.31 2.33
CA LEU A 103 15.95 11.44 1.90
C LEU A 103 16.81 11.93 3.07
N PHE A 104 16.18 12.27 4.19
CA PHE A 104 16.87 12.66 5.41
C PHE A 104 17.89 11.61 5.89
N GLN A 105 17.49 10.34 5.92
CA GLN A 105 18.38 9.26 6.33
C GLN A 105 19.62 9.16 5.44
N ASN A 106 19.49 9.38 4.12
CA ASN A 106 20.62 9.30 3.20
C ASN A 106 21.63 10.43 3.42
N ASP A 107 21.15 11.61 3.80
CA ASP A 107 21.98 12.76 4.09
C ASP A 107 22.75 12.56 5.41
N VAL A 108 22.04 12.20 6.49
CA VAL A 108 22.63 12.15 7.84
C VAL A 108 23.42 10.86 8.11
N ARG A 109 23.11 9.77 7.41
CA ARG A 109 23.76 8.47 7.67
C ARG A 109 25.26 8.49 7.40
N LYS A 110 25.72 9.26 6.40
CA LYS A 110 27.16 9.34 6.10
C LYS A 110 27.90 9.98 7.27
N ASP A 111 27.42 11.14 7.71
CA ASP A 111 27.98 11.90 8.82
C ASP A 111 27.98 11.09 10.12
N LEU A 112 26.85 10.42 10.45
CA LEU A 112 26.77 9.56 11.63
C LEU A 112 27.68 8.35 11.57
N LYS A 113 27.92 7.79 10.38
CA LYS A 113 28.84 6.66 10.22
C LYS A 113 30.30 7.10 10.37
N GLU A 114 30.64 8.31 9.96
CA GLU A 114 31.98 8.89 10.17
C GLU A 114 32.23 9.25 11.63
N MET A 115 31.22 9.79 12.32
CA MET A 115 31.31 10.07 13.76
C MET A 115 31.31 8.81 14.63
N HIS A 116 30.59 7.76 14.21
CA HIS A 116 30.45 6.52 14.94
C HIS A 116 30.79 5.29 14.06
N PRO A 117 32.06 5.12 13.67
CA PRO A 117 32.46 4.02 12.80
C PRO A 117 32.33 2.65 13.47
N GLU A 118 32.29 2.59 14.81
CA GLU A 118 32.12 1.36 15.57
C GLU A 118 30.67 0.89 15.68
N LEU A 119 29.70 1.79 15.48
CA LEU A 119 28.29 1.44 15.59
C LEU A 119 27.82 0.63 14.37
N ASN A 120 27.01 -0.38 14.65
CA ASN A 120 26.39 -1.14 13.58
C ASN A 120 25.35 -0.27 12.84
N ASN A 121 25.11 -0.60 11.57
CA ASN A 121 24.11 0.10 10.74
C ASN A 121 22.71 0.10 11.36
N ALA A 122 22.37 -0.94 12.14
CA ALA A 122 21.10 -1.02 12.85
C ALA A 122 20.98 0.04 13.96
N ASP A 123 22.04 0.26 14.72
CA ASP A 123 22.08 1.24 15.81
C ASP A 123 22.08 2.66 15.26
N LEU A 124 22.83 2.89 14.16
CA LEU A 124 22.78 4.15 13.42
C LEU A 124 21.37 4.47 12.91
N LEU A 125 20.64 3.47 12.40
CA LEU A 125 19.28 3.68 11.91
C LEU A 125 18.31 4.03 13.04
N THR A 126 18.50 3.44 14.22
CA THR A 126 17.74 3.79 15.43
C THR A 126 17.99 5.25 15.80
N LEU A 127 19.24 5.68 15.85
CA LEU A 127 19.61 7.07 16.13
C LEU A 127 19.00 8.06 15.13
N ILE A 128 19.08 7.77 13.82
CA ILE A 128 18.46 8.60 12.77
C ILE A 128 16.94 8.67 12.95
N SER A 129 16.31 7.55 13.30
CA SER A 129 14.87 7.52 13.49
C SER A 129 14.42 8.36 14.68
N ASP A 130 15.23 8.45 15.73
CA ASP A 130 14.95 9.31 16.88
C ASP A 130 15.23 10.78 16.58
N GLN A 131 16.29 11.10 15.84
CA GLN A 131 16.52 12.45 15.33
C GLN A 131 15.34 12.93 14.48
N TRP A 132 14.86 12.10 13.55
CA TRP A 132 13.70 12.45 12.73
C TRP A 132 12.44 12.70 13.57
N LYS A 133 12.18 11.92 14.62
CA LYS A 133 11.02 12.16 15.49
C LYS A 133 11.12 13.53 16.17
N ASN A 134 12.31 13.88 16.65
CA ASN A 134 12.58 15.11 17.39
C ASN A 134 12.73 16.36 16.50
N MET A 135 12.93 16.21 15.20
CA MET A 135 13.00 17.35 14.26
C MET A 135 11.70 18.16 14.22
N SER A 136 11.84 19.45 13.97
CA SER A 136 10.73 20.38 13.82
C SER A 136 9.89 20.07 12.57
N SER A 137 8.65 20.58 12.53
CA SER A 137 7.80 20.46 11.35
C SER A 137 8.38 21.18 10.14
N GLU A 138 9.09 22.28 10.34
CA GLU A 138 9.70 23.08 9.27
C GLU A 138 10.84 22.34 8.58
N GLU A 139 11.74 21.72 9.35
CA GLU A 139 12.82 20.92 8.79
C GLU A 139 12.28 19.67 8.08
N LYS A 140 11.25 19.04 8.66
CA LYS A 140 10.55 17.92 8.00
C LYS A 140 9.87 18.37 6.71
N ASP A 141 9.34 19.58 6.66
CA ASP A 141 8.62 20.08 5.49
C ASP A 141 9.54 20.24 4.28
N LYS A 142 10.80 20.66 4.48
CA LYS A 142 11.83 20.66 3.42
C LYS A 142 11.91 19.30 2.71
N TYR A 143 12.08 18.22 3.47
CA TYR A 143 12.15 16.87 2.90
C TYR A 143 10.81 16.38 2.34
N ASN A 144 9.68 16.84 2.89
CA ASN A 144 8.36 16.53 2.33
C ASN A 144 8.14 17.23 0.98
N GLN A 145 8.60 18.46 0.81
CA GLN A 145 8.55 19.19 -0.46
C GLN A 145 9.43 18.51 -1.51
N GLU A 146 10.67 18.15 -1.16
CA GLU A 146 11.56 17.39 -2.04
C GLU A 146 10.94 16.04 -2.45
N ASN A 147 10.34 15.32 -1.50
CA ASN A 147 9.63 14.07 -1.81
C ASN A 147 8.44 14.30 -2.77
N LYS A 148 7.68 15.39 -2.60
CA LYS A 148 6.56 15.73 -3.51
C LYS A 148 7.07 15.96 -4.93
N VAL A 149 8.15 16.72 -5.11
CA VAL A 149 8.77 16.97 -6.41
C VAL A 149 9.23 15.66 -7.06
N LEU A 150 9.98 14.83 -6.32
CA LEU A 150 10.45 13.54 -6.83
C LEU A 150 9.29 12.59 -7.17
N THR A 151 8.21 12.63 -6.40
CA THR A 151 7.01 11.82 -6.65
C THR A 151 6.28 12.28 -7.91
N GLN A 152 6.23 13.58 -8.16
CA GLN A 152 5.65 14.13 -9.38
C GLN A 152 6.48 13.73 -10.61
N GLN A 153 7.81 13.92 -10.57
CA GLN A 153 8.72 13.52 -11.65
C GLN A 153 8.59 12.02 -11.95
N TYR A 154 8.60 11.17 -10.92
CA TYR A 154 8.40 9.74 -11.09
C TYR A 154 7.03 9.40 -11.71
N SER A 155 5.97 10.13 -11.36
CA SER A 155 4.64 9.92 -11.94
C SER A 155 4.64 10.20 -13.45
N GLU A 156 5.30 11.28 -13.87
CA GLU A 156 5.46 11.66 -15.28
C GLU A 156 6.32 10.64 -16.04
N GLU A 157 7.47 10.27 -15.50
CA GLU A 157 8.34 9.23 -16.08
C GLU A 157 7.64 7.87 -16.17
N LYS A 158 6.86 7.50 -15.15
CA LYS A 158 6.11 6.25 -15.14
C LYS A 158 5.00 6.27 -16.18
N LYS A 159 4.30 7.39 -16.37
CA LYS A 159 3.30 7.51 -17.45
C LYS A 159 3.95 7.33 -18.82
N ALA A 160 5.10 7.96 -19.05
CA ALA A 160 5.87 7.79 -20.28
C ALA A 160 6.40 6.35 -20.45
N TYR A 161 6.74 5.67 -19.36
CA TYR A 161 7.14 4.26 -19.36
C TYR A 161 5.98 3.34 -19.72
N ASP A 162 4.80 3.59 -19.14
CA ASP A 162 3.60 2.77 -19.36
C ASP A 162 3.02 2.97 -20.78
N SER A 163 3.29 4.11 -21.44
CA SER A 163 2.87 4.38 -22.83
C SER A 163 3.81 3.82 -23.92
N ARG A 164 4.82 3.04 -23.55
CA ARG A 164 5.80 2.47 -24.49
C ARG A 164 5.18 1.45 -25.45
N THR A 165 5.75 1.36 -26.65
CA THR A 165 5.27 0.42 -27.68
C THR A 165 5.60 -1.03 -27.31
N PRO A 166 4.90 -2.03 -27.89
CA PRO A 166 5.23 -3.45 -27.66
C PRO A 166 6.68 -3.81 -27.98
N GLU A 167 7.29 -3.14 -28.97
CA GLU A 167 8.71 -3.34 -29.34
C GLU A 167 9.66 -2.87 -28.24
N GLU A 168 9.42 -1.70 -27.65
CA GLU A 168 10.20 -1.16 -26.53
C GLU A 168 10.07 -2.02 -25.27
N ILE A 169 8.88 -2.62 -25.05
CA ILE A 169 8.65 -3.56 -23.93
C ILE A 169 9.46 -4.85 -24.12
N GLN A 170 9.56 -5.37 -25.35
CA GLN A 170 10.38 -6.57 -25.62
C GLN A 170 11.88 -6.28 -25.54
N ALA A 171 12.32 -5.12 -26.03
CA ALA A 171 13.69 -4.65 -25.86
C ALA A 171 14.06 -4.47 -24.36
N ALA A 172 13.13 -3.97 -23.53
CA ALA A 172 13.33 -3.84 -22.10
C ALA A 172 13.44 -5.21 -21.38
N LYS A 173 12.60 -6.18 -21.75
CA LYS A 173 12.64 -7.54 -21.20
C LYS A 173 13.92 -8.28 -21.54
N THR A 174 14.36 -8.21 -22.79
CA THR A 174 15.62 -8.81 -23.24
C THR A 174 16.82 -8.17 -22.54
N ALA A 175 16.84 -6.85 -22.39
CA ALA A 175 17.85 -6.15 -21.59
C ALA A 175 17.82 -6.56 -20.11
N ALA A 176 16.64 -6.79 -19.51
CA ALA A 176 16.50 -7.27 -18.14
C ALA A 176 17.09 -8.67 -17.95
N GLU A 177 16.84 -9.56 -18.91
CA GLU A 177 17.35 -10.92 -18.91
C GLU A 177 18.87 -10.96 -19.10
N ILE A 178 19.40 -10.15 -20.01
CA ILE A 178 20.85 -9.98 -20.20
C ILE A 178 21.50 -9.42 -18.92
N ALA A 179 20.93 -8.38 -18.31
CA ALA A 179 21.45 -7.81 -17.07
C ALA A 179 21.45 -8.83 -15.92
N LEU A 180 20.41 -9.67 -15.83
CA LEU A 180 20.36 -10.77 -14.88
C LEU A 180 21.45 -11.82 -15.17
N ALA A 181 21.61 -12.22 -16.44
CA ALA A 181 22.61 -13.17 -16.87
C ALA A 181 24.04 -12.67 -16.57
N VAL A 182 24.34 -11.40 -16.86
CA VAL A 182 25.64 -10.77 -16.54
C VAL A 182 25.85 -10.70 -15.03
N ARG A 183 24.82 -10.37 -14.25
CA ARG A 183 24.92 -10.36 -12.78
C ARG A 183 25.14 -11.76 -12.21
N THR A 184 24.49 -12.79 -12.75
CA THR A 184 24.74 -14.17 -12.34
C THR A 184 26.13 -14.63 -12.75
N PHE A 185 26.58 -14.27 -13.95
CA PHE A 185 27.90 -14.66 -14.45
C PHE A 185 29.03 -14.01 -13.65
N THR A 186 28.91 -12.72 -13.32
CA THR A 186 29.88 -12.02 -12.47
C THR A 186 29.88 -12.55 -11.03
N PHE A 187 28.71 -12.91 -10.48
CA PHE A 187 28.63 -13.52 -9.15
C PHE A 187 29.24 -14.92 -9.08
N LEU A 188 29.06 -15.77 -10.11
CA LEU A 188 29.69 -17.09 -10.17
C LEU A 188 31.20 -17.00 -10.43
N SER A 189 31.67 -16.02 -11.23
CA SER A 189 33.10 -15.82 -11.48
C SER A 189 33.88 -15.31 -10.25
N SER A 190 33.21 -14.59 -9.34
CA SER A 190 33.85 -14.04 -8.13
C SER A 190 33.85 -15.00 -6.93
N SER A 191 33.23 -16.18 -7.05
CA SER A 191 33.12 -17.19 -5.98
C SER A 191 34.12 -18.36 -6.12
N SER A 192 35.11 -18.25 -7.02
CA SER A 192 36.10 -19.29 -7.35
C SER A 192 37.56 -18.89 -7.06
N VAL A 193 37.81 -17.96 -6.14
CA VAL A 193 39.16 -17.63 -5.64
C VAL A 193 39.15 -17.66 -4.12
#